data_AF-A0A383W4K8-F1
#
_entry.id   AF-A0A383W4K8-F1
#
_cell.length_a   1.000
_cell.length_b   1.000
_cell.length_c   1.000
_cell.angle_alpha   90.00
_cell.angle_beta   90.00
_cell.angle_gamma   90.00
#
_symmetry.space_group_name_H-M   'P 1'
#
loop_
_entity.id
_entity.type
_entity.pdbx_description
1 polymer ?
#
loop_
_entity_poly.entity_id
_entity_poly.type
_entity_poly.pdbx_seq_one_letter_code
_entity_poly.pdbx_strand_id
1 'polypeptide(L)'
;MATRGLEGDLFNKYFSNVRLMPVFSDWAMTLGDDAAACAPEAKVLPRTYASEAAATCVDYGARLSARFQELCRKMQRVDSLAWAAVVGFGGDVAASVTGVLQGNAASSLIVATELSTVQLKNTKLMLNMGFTGTGVLMVDASTLHVNNSTLSNNLAVTFGGAVAAASGTFVEIVNSRFDYNIAAGGGALFASGHVTQAINTTFSANCAVGGVDDEWALDQQQGLLAYEGRGGAVWAVGGNHTTMANTTFLHNVAAAGSAINSMAGNLTLKGCLLKDNWASTYGGGLTVWKGLAGITGTVFVSNTAEVAGGAVALIPASVTVDNSSMQHNAGGQCGGGLFMTALFETTLVSTSWQADSSFNNVQQ
;
A
#
# COMPACT_ATOMS: atom_id res chain seq x y z
N MET A 1 16.21 -25.71 5.07
CA MET A 1 17.15 -25.22 4.03
C MET A 1 16.50 -24.97 2.67
N ALA A 2 15.60 -25.83 2.16
CA ALA A 2 14.99 -25.67 0.83
C ALA A 2 14.05 -24.45 0.66
N THR A 3 13.34 -24.03 1.71
CA THR A 3 12.35 -22.94 1.66
C THR A 3 12.96 -21.54 1.52
N ARG A 4 14.20 -21.36 2.00
CA ARG A 4 14.94 -20.08 1.86
C ARG A 4 15.36 -19.81 0.41
N GLY A 5 15.56 -20.86 -0.38
CA GLY A 5 15.88 -20.76 -1.81
C GLY A 5 14.67 -20.30 -2.62
N LEU A 6 13.52 -20.98 -2.45
CA LEU A 6 12.33 -20.70 -3.26
C LEU A 6 11.83 -19.27 -3.13
N GLU A 7 11.61 -18.74 -1.91
CA GLU A 7 11.14 -17.35 -1.77
C GLU A 7 12.15 -16.32 -2.25
N GLY A 8 13.45 -16.56 -2.02
CA GLY A 8 14.52 -15.71 -2.55
C GLY A 8 14.57 -15.72 -4.07
N ASP A 9 14.38 -16.88 -4.69
CA ASP A 9 14.33 -17.06 -6.14
C ASP A 9 13.08 -16.41 -6.75
N LEU A 10 11.91 -16.60 -6.14
CA LEU A 10 10.66 -15.92 -6.52
C LEU A 10 10.78 -14.41 -6.36
N PHE A 11 11.36 -13.93 -5.25
CA PHE A 11 11.61 -12.51 -5.04
C PHE A 11 12.53 -11.95 -6.14
N ASN A 12 13.65 -12.61 -6.39
CA ASN A 12 14.61 -12.18 -7.42
C ASN A 12 13.99 -12.20 -8.82
N LYS A 13 13.08 -13.15 -9.10
CA LYS A 13 12.42 -13.29 -10.39
C LYS A 13 11.31 -12.24 -10.62
N TYR A 14 10.48 -11.97 -9.61
CA TYR A 14 9.25 -11.20 -9.80
C TYR A 14 9.25 -9.80 -9.15
N PHE A 15 10.10 -9.58 -8.14
CA PHE A 15 10.02 -8.39 -7.28
C PHE A 15 11.32 -7.56 -7.27
N SER A 16 12.46 -8.12 -7.65
CA SER A 16 13.75 -7.40 -7.67
C SER A 16 13.75 -6.18 -8.60
N ASN A 17 13.09 -6.29 -9.75
CA ASN A 17 13.00 -5.21 -10.75
C ASN A 17 12.02 -4.10 -10.37
N VAL A 18 11.19 -4.29 -9.33
CA VAL A 18 10.37 -3.20 -8.75
C VAL A 18 11.29 -2.10 -8.18
N ARG A 19 12.56 -2.41 -7.86
CA ARG A 19 13.61 -1.44 -7.48
C ARG A 19 14.18 -0.61 -8.63
N LEU A 20 13.99 -1.03 -9.89
CA LEU A 20 14.85 -0.61 -11.01
C LEU A 20 14.13 0.18 -12.12
N MET A 21 12.85 0.50 -11.96
CA MET A 21 12.31 1.56 -12.80
C MET A 21 13.07 2.86 -12.47
N PRO A 22 13.54 3.65 -13.46
CA PRO A 22 14.31 4.90 -13.27
C PRO A 22 13.45 6.04 -12.70
N VAL A 23 12.61 5.71 -11.72
CA VAL A 23 11.61 6.57 -11.10
C VAL A 23 12.26 7.63 -10.23
N PHE A 24 13.38 7.32 -9.58
CA PHE A 24 14.03 8.20 -8.61
C PHE A 24 14.51 9.53 -9.23
N SER A 25 15.09 9.48 -10.44
CA SER A 25 15.59 10.69 -11.09
C SER A 25 14.45 11.58 -11.59
N ASP A 26 13.40 10.99 -12.19
CA ASP A 26 12.22 11.75 -12.64
C ASP A 26 11.42 12.31 -11.47
N TRP A 27 11.23 11.53 -10.40
CA TRP A 27 10.34 11.89 -9.29
C TRP A 27 10.90 13.05 -8.45
N ALA A 28 12.18 13.03 -8.09
CA ALA A 28 12.81 14.12 -7.34
C ALA A 28 13.03 15.38 -8.19
N MET A 29 13.36 15.24 -9.49
CA MET A 29 13.62 16.39 -10.37
C MET A 29 12.33 17.10 -10.81
N THR A 30 11.26 16.37 -11.16
CA THR A 30 10.02 17.02 -11.62
C THR A 30 9.20 17.60 -10.46
N LEU A 31 9.20 16.96 -9.29
CA LEU A 31 8.40 17.43 -8.14
C LEU A 31 9.05 18.51 -7.30
N GLY A 32 10.40 18.56 -7.25
CA GLY A 32 11.12 19.59 -6.51
C GLY A 32 10.79 21.00 -6.99
N ASP A 33 10.60 21.16 -8.29
CA ASP A 33 10.26 22.44 -8.92
C ASP A 33 8.75 22.77 -8.79
N ASP A 34 7.85 21.79 -8.96
CA ASP A 34 6.40 21.99 -8.85
C ASP A 34 5.93 22.24 -7.40
N ALA A 35 6.54 21.55 -6.42
CA ALA A 35 6.27 21.79 -5.00
C ALA A 35 6.86 23.13 -4.53
N ALA A 36 8.03 23.53 -5.04
CA ALA A 36 8.62 24.84 -4.77
C ALA A 36 7.77 26.00 -5.34
N ALA A 37 7.07 25.80 -6.46
CA ALA A 37 6.14 26.78 -7.02
C ALA A 37 4.89 27.01 -6.15
N CYS A 38 4.53 26.09 -5.25
CA CYS A 38 3.40 26.23 -4.32
C CYS A 38 3.69 27.17 -3.12
N ALA A 39 4.89 27.75 -2.99
CA ALA A 39 5.41 28.23 -1.71
C ALA A 39 5.65 29.74 -1.49
N PRO A 40 4.74 30.70 -1.79
CA PRO A 40 4.87 32.02 -1.17
C PRO A 40 4.19 32.14 0.21
N GLU A 41 3.13 31.36 0.50
CA GLU A 41 2.25 31.60 1.68
C GLU A 41 1.84 30.34 2.46
N ALA A 42 2.55 29.21 2.33
CA ALA A 42 2.21 27.98 3.03
C ALA A 42 2.28 28.15 4.56
N LYS A 43 1.11 28.12 5.23
CA LYS A 43 1.03 27.93 6.68
C LYS A 43 1.46 26.50 6.99
N VAL A 44 2.61 26.35 7.64
CA VAL A 44 3.04 25.08 8.26
C VAL A 44 1.88 24.57 9.12
N LEU A 45 1.24 23.47 8.70
CA LEU A 45 0.22 22.82 9.50
C LEU A 45 0.88 22.38 10.83
N PRO A 46 0.30 22.69 12.00
CA PRO A 46 0.87 22.28 13.27
C PRO A 46 0.96 20.75 13.32
N ARG A 47 2.16 20.23 13.64
CA ARG A 47 2.52 18.80 13.75
C ARG A 47 1.61 17.96 14.67
N THR A 48 0.67 18.59 15.38
CA THR A 48 -0.11 17.98 16.47
C THR A 48 -1.24 17.06 16.02
N TYR A 49 -1.71 17.12 14.76
CA TYR A 49 -2.69 16.16 14.22
C TYR A 49 -2.03 14.99 13.49
N ALA A 50 -0.84 15.22 12.91
CA ALA A 50 -0.01 14.22 12.22
C ALA A 50 0.69 13.25 13.19
N SER A 51 0.85 13.62 14.47
CA SER A 51 1.78 12.91 15.36
C SER A 51 1.26 11.62 15.95
N GLU A 52 -0.04 11.39 16.20
CA GLU A 52 -0.43 10.15 16.90
C GLU A 52 -0.42 8.92 15.99
N ALA A 53 -0.94 9.01 14.75
CA ALA A 53 -0.96 7.90 13.80
C ALA A 53 0.42 7.66 13.15
N ALA A 54 1.14 8.73 12.79
CA ALA A 54 2.52 8.61 12.32
C ALA A 54 3.44 8.15 13.45
N ALA A 55 3.38 8.75 14.66
CA ALA A 55 4.20 8.27 15.77
C ALA A 55 3.79 6.88 16.25
N THR A 56 2.53 6.43 16.12
CA THR A 56 2.22 5.02 16.36
C THR A 56 2.72 4.12 15.25
N CYS A 57 2.65 4.46 13.96
CA CYS A 57 3.29 3.60 12.95
C CYS A 57 4.83 3.56 13.11
N VAL A 58 5.46 4.71 13.40
CA VAL A 58 6.90 4.84 13.62
C VAL A 58 7.33 4.17 14.93
N ASP A 59 6.66 4.40 16.06
CA ASP A 59 6.96 3.78 17.36
C ASP A 59 6.59 2.28 17.35
N TYR A 60 5.50 1.87 16.69
CA TYR A 60 5.14 0.45 16.56
C TYR A 60 6.06 -0.26 15.58
N GLY A 61 6.43 0.36 14.45
CA GLY A 61 7.43 -0.11 13.50
C GLY A 61 8.83 -0.18 14.10
N ALA A 62 9.25 0.80 14.91
CA ALA A 62 10.53 0.83 15.62
C ALA A 62 10.57 -0.20 16.77
N ARG A 63 9.49 -0.36 17.55
CA ARG A 63 9.37 -1.41 18.58
C ARG A 63 9.29 -2.80 17.97
N LEU A 64 8.58 -2.98 16.84
CA LEU A 64 8.53 -4.23 16.10
C LEU A 64 9.86 -4.54 15.42
N SER A 65 10.58 -3.55 14.88
CA SER A 65 11.94 -3.65 14.36
C SER A 65 12.92 -4.08 15.44
N ALA A 66 12.91 -3.43 16.61
CA ALA A 66 13.77 -3.81 17.73
C ALA A 66 13.45 -5.23 18.23
N ARG A 67 12.16 -5.57 18.31
CA ARG A 67 11.70 -6.91 18.68
C ARG A 67 11.99 -7.94 17.59
N PHE A 68 11.96 -7.57 16.30
CA PHE A 68 12.26 -8.38 15.11
C PHE A 68 13.75 -8.62 14.95
N GLN A 69 14.60 -7.60 15.09
CA GLN A 69 16.06 -7.75 15.16
C GLN A 69 16.46 -8.66 16.33
N GLU A 70 15.79 -8.50 17.48
CA GLU A 70 15.98 -9.38 18.63
C GLU A 70 15.45 -10.79 18.39
N LEU A 71 14.30 -10.96 17.72
CA LEU A 71 13.73 -12.23 17.31
C LEU A 71 14.61 -12.92 16.25
N CYS A 72 15.10 -12.21 15.24
CA CYS A 72 16.05 -12.70 14.25
C CYS A 72 17.39 -13.09 14.87
N ARG A 73 17.93 -12.30 15.83
CA ARG A 73 19.12 -12.68 16.61
C ARG A 73 18.88 -13.93 17.46
N LYS A 74 17.70 -14.08 18.05
CA LYS A 74 17.31 -15.28 18.81
C LYS A 74 17.04 -16.48 17.90
N MET A 75 16.44 -16.29 16.73
CA MET A 75 16.13 -17.34 15.75
C MET A 75 17.36 -17.80 14.97
N GLN A 76 18.36 -16.94 14.74
CA GLN A 76 19.69 -17.35 14.23
C GLN A 76 20.43 -18.30 15.17
N ARG A 77 19.98 -18.44 16.43
CA ARG A 77 20.58 -19.32 17.45
C ARG A 77 19.72 -20.56 17.78
N VAL A 78 18.55 -20.73 17.16
CA VAL A 78 17.61 -21.82 17.47
C VAL A 78 17.31 -22.61 16.19
N ASP A 79 18.12 -23.64 15.94
CA ASP A 79 18.02 -24.56 14.79
C ASP A 79 16.77 -25.49 14.84
N SER A 80 15.84 -25.31 15.78
CA SER A 80 14.87 -26.36 16.15
C SER A 80 13.40 -25.95 16.26
N LEU A 81 12.98 -24.75 15.85
CA LEU A 81 11.55 -24.46 15.73
C LEU A 81 11.05 -24.88 14.34
N ALA A 82 10.26 -25.95 14.32
CA ALA A 82 9.59 -26.48 13.14
C ALA A 82 8.94 -25.35 12.33
N TRP A 83 9.43 -25.14 11.11
CA TRP A 83 8.92 -24.22 10.11
C TRP A 83 7.54 -24.67 9.63
N ALA A 84 6.51 -24.44 10.44
CA ALA A 84 5.17 -24.96 10.21
C ALA A 84 4.39 -24.07 9.23
N ALA A 85 3.87 -24.75 8.19
CA ALA A 85 2.91 -24.33 7.17
C ALA A 85 3.43 -23.33 6.12
N VAL A 86 4.28 -23.83 5.21
CA VAL A 86 4.15 -23.48 3.79
C VAL A 86 3.05 -24.40 3.25
N VAL A 87 1.86 -23.87 2.97
CA VAL A 87 0.96 -24.56 2.06
C VAL A 87 1.24 -24.01 0.67
N GLY A 88 2.23 -24.62 0.01
CA GLY A 88 2.55 -24.33 -1.37
C GLY A 88 1.52 -25.01 -2.27
N PHE A 89 0.74 -24.22 -2.99
CA PHE A 89 -0.11 -24.74 -4.06
C PHE A 89 0.64 -24.50 -5.38
N GLY A 90 1.02 -25.60 -6.03
CA GLY A 90 1.62 -25.63 -7.37
C GLY A 90 0.85 -26.63 -8.23
N GLY A 91 0.91 -26.45 -9.55
CA GLY A 91 -0.07 -26.98 -10.51
C GLY A 91 -1.45 -26.33 -10.37
N ASP A 92 -2.37 -26.63 -11.32
CA ASP A 92 -3.78 -26.18 -11.36
C ASP A 92 -4.62 -26.71 -10.17
N VAL A 93 -4.15 -26.44 -8.95
CA VAL A 93 -4.68 -26.93 -7.68
C VAL A 93 -5.51 -25.83 -7.07
N ALA A 94 -6.76 -26.16 -6.75
CA ALA A 94 -7.65 -25.32 -5.98
C ALA A 94 -7.60 -25.71 -4.50
N ALA A 95 -7.41 -24.73 -3.62
CA ALA A 95 -7.36 -24.94 -2.20
C ALA A 95 -8.28 -24.01 -1.43
N SER A 96 -8.93 -24.55 -0.40
CA SER A 96 -9.77 -23.80 0.51
C SER A 96 -9.17 -23.85 1.91
N VAL A 97 -8.84 -22.69 2.44
CA VAL A 97 -8.27 -22.52 3.78
C VAL A 97 -9.30 -21.82 4.67
N THR A 98 -9.54 -22.37 5.84
CA THR A 98 -10.46 -21.86 6.86
C THR A 98 -9.81 -21.89 8.24
N GLY A 99 -10.22 -21.00 9.14
CA GLY A 99 -9.74 -20.99 10.52
C GLY A 99 -8.70 -19.90 10.81
N VAL A 100 -7.93 -20.06 11.89
CA VAL A 100 -6.93 -19.08 12.32
C VAL A 100 -5.53 -19.57 11.97
N LEU A 101 -4.81 -18.82 11.15
CA LEU A 101 -3.41 -19.07 10.84
C LEU A 101 -2.56 -17.91 11.36
N GLN A 102 -1.61 -18.21 12.24
CA GLN A 102 -0.88 -17.18 12.96
C GLN A 102 0.52 -17.60 13.43
N GLY A 103 1.36 -16.60 13.70
CA GLY A 103 2.64 -16.79 14.38
C GLY A 103 3.76 -17.35 13.51
N ASN A 104 3.63 -17.32 12.18
CA ASN A 104 4.75 -17.64 11.30
C ASN A 104 5.80 -16.52 11.41
N ALA A 105 7.07 -16.90 11.60
CA ALA A 105 8.17 -15.97 11.83
C ALA A 105 9.31 -16.09 10.81
N ALA A 106 9.13 -16.87 9.73
CA ALA A 106 10.22 -17.24 8.84
C ALA A 106 9.93 -17.08 7.34
N SER A 107 8.68 -17.17 6.89
CA SER A 107 8.32 -17.12 5.46
C SER A 107 6.86 -16.69 5.28
N SER A 108 6.43 -16.55 4.02
CA SER A 108 5.01 -16.50 3.68
C SER A 108 4.32 -17.77 4.16
N LEU A 109 3.13 -17.60 4.74
CA LEU A 109 2.31 -18.71 5.22
C LEU A 109 1.66 -19.49 4.06
N ILE A 110 1.25 -18.78 3.00
CA ILE A 110 0.71 -19.38 1.78
C ILE A 110 1.53 -18.88 0.61
N VAL A 111 1.96 -19.80 -0.24
CA VAL A 111 2.62 -19.48 -1.51
C VAL A 111 1.81 -20.12 -2.63
N ALA A 112 1.23 -19.29 -3.49
CA ALA A 112 0.50 -19.72 -4.67
C ALA A 112 1.33 -19.44 -5.91
N THR A 113 1.62 -20.50 -6.66
CA THR A 113 2.42 -20.47 -7.87
C THR A 113 1.79 -21.36 -8.93
N GLU A 114 2.31 -21.32 -10.16
CA GLU A 114 1.94 -22.25 -11.25
C GLU A 114 0.42 -22.33 -11.50
N LEU A 115 -0.25 -21.19 -11.68
CA LEU A 115 -1.68 -21.09 -11.98
C LEU A 115 -2.61 -21.64 -10.86
N SER A 116 -2.09 -21.81 -9.65
CA SER A 116 -2.89 -22.31 -8.53
C SER A 116 -4.00 -21.34 -8.12
N THR A 117 -5.04 -21.88 -7.48
CA THR A 117 -6.15 -21.10 -6.93
C THR A 117 -6.25 -21.28 -5.42
N VAL A 118 -6.19 -20.19 -4.67
CA VAL A 118 -6.32 -20.16 -3.22
C VAL A 118 -7.62 -19.46 -2.82
N GLN A 119 -8.39 -20.08 -1.94
CA GLN A 119 -9.61 -19.53 -1.37
C GLN A 119 -9.47 -19.43 0.15
N LEU A 120 -9.54 -18.22 0.70
CA LEU A 120 -9.65 -17.95 2.13
C LEU A 120 -11.11 -17.64 2.45
N LYS A 121 -11.78 -18.49 3.24
CA LYS A 121 -13.19 -18.31 3.60
C LYS A 121 -13.35 -18.38 5.10
N ASN A 122 -13.91 -17.33 5.71
CA ASN A 122 -14.07 -17.26 7.17
C ASN A 122 -12.72 -17.46 7.90
N THR A 123 -11.67 -16.85 7.35
CA THR A 123 -10.28 -17.10 7.77
C THR A 123 -9.73 -15.90 8.51
N LYS A 124 -8.91 -16.16 9.53
CA LYS A 124 -8.07 -15.15 10.17
C LYS A 124 -6.62 -15.47 9.88
N LEU A 125 -5.91 -14.56 9.22
CA LEU A 125 -4.48 -14.66 8.99
C LEU A 125 -3.82 -13.51 9.74
N MET A 126 -3.08 -13.82 10.79
CA MET A 126 -2.59 -12.77 11.70
C MET A 126 -1.25 -13.03 12.34
N LEU A 127 -0.56 -11.95 12.73
CA LEU A 127 0.71 -12.04 13.47
C LEU A 127 1.78 -12.83 12.70
N ASN A 128 1.77 -12.74 11.38
CA ASN A 128 2.79 -13.38 10.54
C ASN A 128 3.90 -12.38 10.21
N MET A 129 5.13 -12.88 10.16
CA MET A 129 6.33 -12.13 9.84
C MET A 129 7.13 -12.90 8.79
N GLY A 130 7.64 -12.19 7.79
CA GLY A 130 8.29 -12.78 6.64
C GLY A 130 8.89 -11.73 5.71
N PHE A 131 9.51 -12.19 4.62
CA PHE A 131 10.23 -11.29 3.72
C PHE A 131 9.31 -10.49 2.80
N THR A 132 8.38 -11.15 2.11
CA THR A 132 7.42 -10.57 1.15
C THR A 132 6.10 -11.33 1.26
N GLY A 133 4.95 -10.66 1.27
CA GLY A 133 3.65 -11.36 1.20
C GLY A 133 3.40 -12.32 2.35
N THR A 134 3.61 -11.87 3.60
CA THR A 134 3.81 -12.80 4.73
C THR A 134 2.60 -13.66 5.06
N GLY A 135 1.41 -13.18 4.73
CA GLY A 135 0.23 -14.02 4.71
C GLY A 135 0.14 -14.85 3.43
N VAL A 136 0.08 -14.18 2.30
CA VAL A 136 -0.02 -14.82 0.99
C VAL A 136 0.95 -14.19 0.00
N LEU A 137 1.80 -15.02 -0.59
CA LEU A 137 2.61 -14.69 -1.75
C LEU A 137 2.00 -15.34 -3.00
N MET A 138 1.65 -14.52 -3.99
CA MET A 138 1.00 -14.94 -5.24
C MET A 138 1.88 -14.61 -6.45
N VAL A 139 2.17 -15.60 -7.29
CA VAL A 139 2.92 -15.45 -8.54
C VAL A 139 2.35 -16.35 -9.65
N ASP A 140 2.90 -16.26 -10.86
CA ASP A 140 2.61 -17.17 -11.98
C ASP A 140 1.12 -17.30 -12.33
N ALA A 141 0.46 -16.15 -12.52
CA ALA A 141 -0.95 -16.05 -12.88
C ALA A 141 -1.91 -16.84 -11.96
N SER A 142 -1.47 -17.09 -10.73
CA SER A 142 -2.29 -17.71 -9.69
C SER A 142 -3.42 -16.79 -9.24
N THR A 143 -4.46 -17.39 -8.66
CA THR A 143 -5.70 -16.73 -8.27
C THR A 143 -5.92 -16.79 -6.77
N LEU A 144 -6.25 -15.65 -6.15
CA LEU A 144 -6.60 -15.57 -4.73
C LEU A 144 -8.02 -15.03 -4.56
N HIS A 145 -8.87 -15.78 -3.87
CA HIS A 145 -10.16 -15.31 -3.38
C HIS A 145 -10.14 -15.20 -1.86
N VAL A 146 -10.43 -14.02 -1.33
CA VAL A 146 -10.55 -13.76 0.11
C VAL A 146 -12.00 -13.37 0.41
N ASN A 147 -12.72 -14.19 1.17
CA ASN A 147 -14.12 -13.96 1.47
C ASN A 147 -14.38 -14.03 2.98
N ASN A 148 -15.07 -13.02 3.52
CA ASN A 148 -15.45 -12.94 4.93
C ASN A 148 -14.28 -13.24 5.88
N SER A 149 -13.11 -12.68 5.57
CA SER A 149 -11.85 -13.02 6.24
C SER A 149 -11.17 -11.78 6.82
N THR A 150 -10.30 -11.99 7.80
CA THR A 150 -9.51 -10.93 8.44
C THR A 150 -8.03 -11.23 8.28
N LEU A 151 -7.29 -10.34 7.62
CA LEU A 151 -5.85 -10.41 7.50
C LEU A 151 -5.24 -9.26 8.30
N SER A 152 -4.66 -9.54 9.46
CA SER A 152 -4.30 -8.46 10.40
C SER A 152 -2.97 -8.64 11.11
N ASN A 153 -2.27 -7.56 11.41
CA ASN A 153 -1.01 -7.58 12.15
C ASN A 153 0.07 -8.43 11.47
N ASN A 154 0.12 -8.42 10.13
CA ASN A 154 1.14 -9.10 9.37
C ASN A 154 2.25 -8.12 8.97
N LEU A 155 3.51 -8.55 9.04
CA LEU A 155 4.69 -7.71 8.88
C LEU A 155 5.63 -8.28 7.81
N ALA A 156 5.66 -7.65 6.64
CA ALA A 156 6.64 -7.94 5.58
C ALA A 156 7.85 -7.02 5.67
N VAL A 157 9.03 -7.53 5.29
CA VAL A 157 10.23 -6.71 5.13
C VAL A 157 10.16 -5.83 3.88
N THR A 158 9.62 -6.36 2.78
CA THR A 158 9.61 -5.66 1.49
C THR A 158 8.21 -5.22 1.09
N PHE A 159 7.35 -6.14 0.66
CA PHE A 159 6.07 -5.79 0.06
C PHE A 159 4.93 -6.63 0.61
N GLY A 160 3.74 -6.01 0.70
CA GLY A 160 2.50 -6.74 0.95
C GLY A 160 2.48 -7.38 2.33
N GLY A 161 2.23 -6.59 3.38
CA GLY A 161 2.28 -7.08 4.76
C GLY A 161 1.40 -8.30 4.95
N ALA A 162 0.17 -8.26 4.42
CA ALA A 162 -0.72 -9.42 4.35
C ALA A 162 -0.57 -10.20 3.04
N VAL A 163 -0.61 -9.52 1.89
CA VAL A 163 -0.63 -10.16 0.57
C VAL A 163 0.33 -9.46 -0.38
N ALA A 164 1.19 -10.22 -1.05
CA ALA A 164 1.98 -9.75 -2.18
C ALA A 164 1.60 -10.55 -3.43
N ALA A 165 1.13 -9.86 -4.46
CA ALA A 165 0.71 -10.45 -5.72
C ALA A 165 1.50 -9.87 -6.89
N ALA A 166 2.06 -10.71 -7.75
CA ALA A 166 2.82 -10.31 -8.93
C ALA A 166 2.54 -11.23 -10.12
N SER A 167 3.07 -10.89 -11.30
CA SER A 167 3.16 -11.78 -12.48
C SER A 167 1.81 -12.35 -12.92
N GLY A 168 0.92 -11.50 -13.44
CA GLY A 168 -0.32 -11.94 -14.07
C GLY A 168 -1.40 -12.47 -13.11
N THR A 169 -1.18 -12.37 -11.80
CA THR A 169 -2.10 -12.88 -10.78
C THR A 169 -3.44 -12.15 -10.74
N PHE A 170 -4.47 -12.86 -10.26
CA PHE A 170 -5.80 -12.32 -10.01
C PHE A 170 -6.09 -12.35 -8.50
N VAL A 171 -6.46 -11.22 -7.92
CA VAL A 171 -6.81 -11.11 -6.50
C VAL A 171 -8.23 -10.55 -6.37
N GLU A 172 -9.12 -11.30 -5.72
CA GLU A 172 -10.47 -10.85 -5.39
C GLU A 172 -10.68 -10.93 -3.87
N ILE A 173 -11.10 -9.81 -3.29
CA ILE A 173 -11.33 -9.64 -1.86
C ILE A 173 -12.77 -9.16 -1.66
N VAL A 174 -13.56 -9.92 -0.91
CA VAL A 174 -14.99 -9.65 -0.71
C VAL A 174 -15.33 -9.73 0.78
N ASN A 175 -16.08 -8.75 1.27
CA ASN A 175 -16.61 -8.73 2.65
C ASN A 175 -15.51 -8.96 3.72
N SER A 176 -14.30 -8.45 3.50
CA SER A 176 -13.12 -8.81 4.30
C SER A 176 -12.50 -7.59 4.97
N ARG A 177 -11.51 -7.84 5.85
CA ARG A 177 -10.84 -6.78 6.61
C ARG A 177 -9.32 -6.98 6.62
N PHE A 178 -8.58 -5.90 6.39
CA PHE A 178 -7.13 -5.84 6.40
C PHE A 178 -6.68 -4.80 7.41
N ASP A 179 -6.17 -5.23 8.56
CA ASP A 179 -5.86 -4.32 9.66
C ASP A 179 -4.41 -4.37 10.13
N TYR A 180 -3.82 -3.22 10.42
CA TYR A 180 -2.52 -3.16 11.09
C TYR A 180 -1.42 -3.97 10.39
N ASN A 181 -1.49 -4.11 9.07
CA ASN A 181 -0.45 -4.78 8.30
C ASN A 181 0.64 -3.77 7.92
N ILE A 182 1.89 -4.21 7.97
CA ILE A 182 3.07 -3.38 7.81
C ILE A 182 3.99 -4.00 6.76
N ALA A 183 4.49 -3.18 5.83
CA ALA A 183 5.49 -3.57 4.85
C ALA A 183 6.34 -2.37 4.44
N ALA A 184 7.48 -2.53 3.76
CA ALA A 184 8.17 -1.39 3.18
C ALA A 184 7.34 -0.70 2.08
N GLY A 185 6.49 -1.44 1.36
CA GLY A 185 5.46 -0.88 0.48
C GLY A 185 4.25 -1.81 0.34
N GLY A 186 3.06 -1.26 0.10
CA GLY A 186 1.82 -2.03 0.12
C GLY A 186 1.58 -2.62 1.51
N GLY A 187 1.37 -1.79 2.53
CA GLY A 187 1.37 -2.22 3.93
C GLY A 187 0.40 -3.37 4.20
N ALA A 188 -0.79 -3.38 3.57
CA ALA A 188 -1.63 -4.57 3.49
C ALA A 188 -1.37 -5.41 2.25
N LEU A 189 -1.42 -4.77 1.08
CA LEU A 189 -1.47 -5.42 -0.21
C LEU A 189 -0.51 -4.75 -1.19
N PHE A 190 0.39 -5.54 -1.74
CA PHE A 190 1.16 -5.18 -2.91
C PHE A 190 0.59 -5.92 -4.13
N ALA A 191 0.22 -5.16 -5.17
CA ALA A 191 -0.41 -5.66 -6.38
C ALA A 191 0.40 -5.25 -7.61
N SER A 192 1.22 -6.17 -8.10
CA SER A 192 1.92 -6.14 -9.39
C SER A 192 1.37 -7.22 -10.36
N GLY A 193 0.16 -7.71 -10.07
CA GLY A 193 -0.56 -8.73 -10.84
C GLY A 193 -1.65 -8.14 -11.73
N HIS A 194 -2.16 -8.89 -12.71
CA HIS A 194 -3.00 -8.36 -13.77
C HIS A 194 -4.27 -7.64 -13.27
N VAL A 195 -4.98 -8.25 -12.31
CA VAL A 195 -6.25 -7.73 -11.80
C VAL A 195 -6.28 -7.84 -10.29
N THR A 196 -6.73 -6.78 -9.63
CA THR A 196 -7.00 -6.80 -8.20
C THR A 196 -8.31 -6.09 -7.91
N GLN A 197 -9.20 -6.75 -7.19
CA GLN A 197 -10.51 -6.23 -6.84
C GLN A 197 -10.79 -6.38 -5.35
N ALA A 198 -11.27 -5.32 -4.72
CA ALA A 198 -11.83 -5.38 -3.37
C ALA A 198 -13.26 -4.83 -3.36
N ILE A 199 -14.19 -5.60 -2.79
CA ILE A 199 -15.61 -5.27 -2.70
C ILE A 199 -16.05 -5.37 -1.23
N ASN A 200 -16.76 -4.35 -0.74
CA ASN A 200 -17.31 -4.33 0.63
C ASN A 200 -16.24 -4.66 1.68
N THR A 201 -15.03 -4.13 1.52
CA THR A 201 -13.86 -4.48 2.30
C THR A 201 -13.37 -3.28 3.10
N THR A 202 -12.67 -3.51 4.22
CA THR A 202 -12.05 -2.44 5.00
C THR A 202 -10.54 -2.64 5.10
N PHE A 203 -9.78 -1.61 4.79
CA PHE A 203 -8.34 -1.50 5.03
C PHE A 203 -8.10 -0.44 6.11
N SER A 204 -7.75 -0.87 7.33
CA SER A 204 -7.60 0.04 8.46
C SER A 204 -6.20 -0.01 9.06
N ALA A 205 -5.61 1.15 9.32
CA ALA A 205 -4.35 1.30 10.05
C ALA A 205 -3.19 0.48 9.48
N ASN A 206 -3.15 0.30 8.16
CA ASN A 206 -2.03 -0.36 7.49
C ASN A 206 -0.94 0.66 7.17
N CYS A 207 0.32 0.23 7.20
CA CYS A 207 1.45 1.13 7.10
C CYS A 207 2.51 0.66 6.12
N ALA A 208 2.94 1.57 5.24
CA ALA A 208 4.10 1.41 4.39
C ALA A 208 5.28 2.18 4.99
N VAL A 209 6.28 1.46 5.50
CA VAL A 209 7.40 2.02 6.27
C VAL A 209 8.58 2.47 5.42
N GLY A 210 8.60 2.18 4.12
CA GLY A 210 9.63 2.74 3.25
C GLY A 210 9.62 4.27 3.31
N GLY A 211 10.75 4.95 3.51
CA GLY A 211 10.82 6.42 3.41
C GLY A 211 9.86 7.28 4.27
N VAL A 212 9.20 6.73 5.31
CA VAL A 212 8.45 7.56 6.28
C VAL A 212 9.35 8.15 7.37
N ASP A 213 10.59 7.64 7.50
CA ASP A 213 11.66 8.23 8.31
C ASP A 213 13.01 8.11 7.58
N ASP A 214 13.71 9.22 7.40
CA ASP A 214 15.13 9.23 6.97
C ASP A 214 16.03 8.45 7.96
N GLU A 215 15.56 8.23 9.19
CA GLU A 215 16.26 7.44 10.22
C GLU A 215 16.22 5.92 9.95
N TRP A 216 15.27 5.42 9.16
CA TRP A 216 15.24 4.03 8.69
C TRP A 216 16.11 3.78 7.46
N ALA A 217 16.74 4.83 6.90
CA ALA A 217 17.81 4.70 5.91
C ALA A 217 19.17 4.28 6.53
N LEU A 218 19.23 4.02 7.85
CA LEU A 218 20.42 3.56 8.56
C LEU A 218 20.66 2.05 8.40
N ASP A 219 21.02 1.63 7.19
CA ASP A 219 22.18 0.76 6.95
C ASP A 219 22.55 0.82 5.46
N GLN A 220 23.26 1.89 5.09
CA GLN A 220 23.87 2.07 3.76
C GLN A 220 24.90 0.97 3.42
N GLN A 221 25.18 0.02 4.32
CA GLN A 221 26.14 -1.05 4.10
C GLN A 221 25.52 -2.33 3.51
N GLN A 222 24.18 -2.46 3.42
CA GLN A 222 23.53 -3.64 2.82
C GLN A 222 22.46 -3.38 1.75
N GLY A 223 22.33 -2.15 1.22
CA GLY A 223 21.61 -1.89 -0.05
C GLY A 223 20.16 -2.41 -0.14
N LEU A 224 19.49 -2.73 0.98
CA LEU A 224 18.21 -3.46 0.97
C LEU A 224 16.97 -2.58 1.20
N LEU A 225 17.09 -1.28 1.49
CA LEU A 225 15.97 -0.46 2.00
C LEU A 225 15.69 0.85 1.23
N ALA A 226 15.95 0.91 -0.08
CA ALA A 226 15.52 2.03 -0.92
C ALA A 226 14.09 1.85 -1.46
N TYR A 227 13.15 1.38 -0.64
CA TYR A 227 11.74 1.36 -1.01
C TYR A 227 11.07 2.59 -0.45
N GLU A 228 10.46 3.39 -1.30
CA GLU A 228 9.65 4.53 -0.89
C GLU A 228 8.30 3.99 -0.44
N GLY A 229 7.86 4.35 0.75
CA GLY A 229 6.68 3.80 1.42
C GLY A 229 5.45 4.21 0.66
N ARG A 230 5.05 3.37 -0.26
CA ARG A 230 3.95 3.61 -1.17
C ARG A 230 2.81 2.69 -0.77
N GLY A 231 1.60 3.22 -0.73
CA GLY A 231 0.42 2.41 -0.49
C GLY A 231 0.38 1.82 0.91
N GLY A 232 0.07 2.63 1.92
CA GLY A 232 -0.03 2.18 3.31
C GLY A 232 -1.03 1.03 3.46
N ALA A 233 -2.16 1.08 2.75
CA ALA A 233 -2.96 -0.13 2.51
C ALA A 233 -2.54 -0.84 1.23
N VAL A 234 -2.71 -0.19 0.07
CA VAL A 234 -2.58 -0.84 -1.24
C VAL A 234 -1.57 -0.12 -2.10
N TRP A 235 -0.60 -0.87 -2.62
CA TRP A 235 0.29 -0.39 -3.67
C TRP A 235 0.08 -1.21 -4.94
N ALA A 236 -0.45 -0.57 -5.98
CA ALA A 236 -0.67 -1.16 -7.29
C ALA A 236 0.38 -0.65 -8.29
N VAL A 237 1.06 -1.56 -9.01
CA VAL A 237 2.15 -1.22 -9.94
C VAL A 237 2.06 -2.00 -11.26
N GLY A 238 2.14 -1.31 -12.40
CA GLY A 238 2.52 -1.93 -13.67
C GLY A 238 1.38 -2.48 -14.54
N GLY A 239 0.56 -1.59 -15.10
CA GLY A 239 -0.48 -1.95 -16.08
C GLY A 239 -1.69 -2.68 -15.48
N ASN A 240 -1.72 -2.85 -14.16
CA ASN A 240 -2.76 -3.59 -13.46
C ASN A 240 -4.10 -2.86 -13.51
N HIS A 241 -5.17 -3.65 -13.49
CA HIS A 241 -6.52 -3.16 -13.29
C HIS A 241 -6.89 -3.33 -11.82
N THR A 242 -6.88 -2.23 -11.07
CA THR A 242 -7.22 -2.23 -9.65
C THR A 242 -8.61 -1.63 -9.47
N THR A 243 -9.56 -2.38 -8.93
CA THR A 243 -10.93 -1.92 -8.69
C THR A 243 -11.28 -2.03 -7.21
N MET A 244 -11.61 -0.90 -6.58
CA MET A 244 -12.16 -0.87 -5.23
C MET A 244 -13.61 -0.42 -5.31
N ALA A 245 -14.52 -1.25 -4.82
CA ALA A 245 -15.95 -0.95 -4.78
C ALA A 245 -16.47 -1.06 -3.34
N ASN A 246 -17.22 -0.05 -2.88
CA ASN A 246 -17.79 0.00 -1.54
C ASN A 246 -16.77 -0.33 -0.44
N THR A 247 -15.51 0.09 -0.65
CA THR A 247 -14.39 -0.24 0.21
C THR A 247 -14.00 0.96 1.04
N THR A 248 -13.63 0.71 2.30
CA THR A 248 -13.29 1.74 3.28
C THR A 248 -11.81 1.67 3.62
N PHE A 249 -11.10 2.81 3.53
CA PHE A 249 -9.69 2.97 3.89
C PHE A 249 -9.57 3.97 5.04
N LEU A 250 -9.14 3.50 6.21
CA LEU A 250 -9.07 4.29 7.44
C LEU A 250 -7.66 4.33 8.01
N HIS A 251 -7.16 5.50 8.37
CA HIS A 251 -5.94 5.64 9.16
C HIS A 251 -4.71 4.96 8.57
N ASN A 252 -4.65 4.78 7.24
CA ASN A 252 -3.48 4.18 6.61
C ASN A 252 -2.37 5.22 6.49
N VAL A 253 -1.12 4.74 6.57
CA VAL A 253 0.06 5.58 6.72
C VAL A 253 1.10 5.17 5.68
N ALA A 254 1.66 6.13 4.96
CA ALA A 254 2.74 5.88 4.00
C ALA A 254 3.56 7.15 3.74
N ALA A 255 4.63 7.04 2.96
CA ALA A 255 5.27 8.21 2.38
C ALA A 255 4.39 8.82 1.27
N ALA A 256 3.85 7.99 0.37
CA ALA A 256 2.98 8.45 -0.72
C ALA A 256 1.78 7.52 -0.96
N GLY A 257 0.60 8.10 -1.20
CA GLY A 257 -0.62 7.37 -1.47
C GLY A 257 -1.01 6.48 -0.29
N SER A 258 -1.29 7.10 0.85
CA SER A 258 -1.28 6.38 2.13
C SER A 258 -2.37 5.30 2.23
N ALA A 259 -3.56 5.51 1.67
CA ALA A 259 -4.48 4.41 1.47
C ALA A 259 -4.11 3.66 0.19
N ILE A 260 -4.02 4.35 -0.94
CA ILE A 260 -3.73 3.73 -2.23
C ILE A 260 -2.64 4.50 -2.96
N ASN A 261 -1.63 3.77 -3.45
CA ASN A 261 -0.70 4.26 -4.45
C ASN A 261 -0.91 3.43 -5.74
N SER A 262 -1.28 4.08 -6.84
CA SER A 262 -1.43 3.45 -8.16
C SER A 262 -0.36 3.99 -9.10
N MET A 263 0.47 3.10 -9.64
CA MET A 263 1.60 3.42 -10.50
C MET A 263 1.46 2.72 -11.84
N ALA A 264 1.45 3.51 -12.91
CA ALA A 264 1.41 3.05 -14.29
C ALA A 264 0.28 2.05 -14.61
N GLY A 265 -0.85 2.14 -13.90
CA GLY A 265 -2.00 1.23 -14.04
C GLY A 265 -3.33 1.97 -14.15
N ASN A 266 -4.41 1.21 -14.21
CA ASN A 266 -5.77 1.72 -14.25
C ASN A 266 -6.47 1.45 -12.90
N LEU A 267 -6.80 2.53 -12.19
CA LEU A 267 -7.48 2.47 -10.90
C LEU A 267 -8.95 2.85 -11.07
N THR A 268 -9.85 2.05 -10.50
CA THR A 268 -11.27 2.40 -10.37
C THR A 268 -11.68 2.40 -8.90
N LEU A 269 -12.22 3.51 -8.42
CA LEU A 269 -12.85 3.64 -7.10
C LEU A 269 -14.34 3.90 -7.28
N LYS A 270 -15.19 3.07 -6.67
CA LYS A 270 -16.65 3.21 -6.76
C LYS A 270 -17.31 3.10 -5.39
N GLY A 271 -17.96 4.15 -4.92
CA GLY A 271 -18.67 4.10 -3.65
C GLY A 271 -17.73 3.94 -2.44
N CYS A 272 -16.47 4.34 -2.56
CA CYS A 272 -15.47 4.12 -1.52
C CYS A 272 -15.46 5.25 -0.48
N LEU A 273 -14.89 4.96 0.69
CA LEU A 273 -14.56 5.94 1.73
C LEU A 273 -13.06 5.91 2.00
N LEU A 274 -12.39 7.05 1.84
CA LEU A 274 -11.00 7.24 2.25
C LEU A 274 -10.99 8.29 3.35
N LYS A 275 -10.71 7.87 4.59
CA LYS A 275 -10.82 8.73 5.75
C LYS A 275 -9.60 8.68 6.66
N ASP A 276 -9.18 9.86 7.12
CA ASP A 276 -8.12 10.04 8.12
C ASP A 276 -6.80 9.32 7.75
N ASN A 277 -6.50 9.20 6.46
CA ASN A 277 -5.26 8.60 6.00
C ASN A 277 -4.16 9.69 5.91
N TRP A 278 -2.89 9.30 6.11
CA TRP A 278 -1.78 10.24 6.26
C TRP A 278 -0.56 9.88 5.40
N ALA A 279 -0.07 10.84 4.63
CA ALA A 279 1.14 10.72 3.83
C ALA A 279 2.21 11.74 4.26
N SER A 280 3.47 11.31 4.40
CA SER A 280 4.59 12.25 4.67
C SER A 280 5.00 13.06 3.43
N THR A 281 4.56 12.66 2.23
CA THR A 281 4.83 13.40 1.00
C THR A 281 3.53 13.75 0.27
N TYR A 282 3.01 12.85 -0.56
CA TYR A 282 1.92 13.14 -1.50
C TYR A 282 0.73 12.20 -1.33
N GLY A 283 -0.47 12.70 -1.62
CA GLY A 283 -1.66 11.85 -1.73
C GLY A 283 -2.03 11.25 -0.39
N GLY A 284 -2.52 12.09 0.51
CA GLY A 284 -2.90 11.68 1.85
C GLY A 284 -3.99 10.63 1.85
N GLY A 285 -4.83 10.53 0.82
CA GLY A 285 -5.66 9.36 0.55
C GLY A 285 -5.13 8.53 -0.63
N LEU A 286 -4.99 9.16 -1.79
CA LEU A 286 -4.67 8.50 -3.05
C LEU A 286 -3.52 9.21 -3.76
N THR A 287 -2.59 8.43 -4.30
CA THR A 287 -1.67 8.90 -5.34
C THR A 287 -1.86 8.08 -6.61
N VAL A 288 -1.92 8.77 -7.76
CA VAL A 288 -1.87 8.16 -9.09
C VAL A 288 -0.64 8.69 -9.81
N TRP A 289 0.23 7.79 -10.25
CA TRP A 289 1.48 8.14 -10.91
C TRP A 289 1.57 7.50 -12.29
N LYS A 290 1.76 8.29 -13.36
CA LYS A 290 1.86 7.83 -14.76
C LYS A 290 0.73 6.87 -15.18
N GLY A 291 -0.49 7.07 -14.65
CA GLY A 291 -1.62 6.14 -14.79
C GLY A 291 -2.96 6.83 -14.99
N LEU A 292 -4.03 6.04 -14.94
CA LEU A 292 -5.41 6.47 -15.09
C LEU A 292 -6.19 6.17 -13.80
N ALA A 293 -7.08 7.08 -13.42
CA ALA A 293 -8.02 6.83 -12.32
C ALA A 293 -9.45 7.27 -12.66
N GLY A 294 -10.39 6.34 -12.50
CA GLY A 294 -11.83 6.62 -12.46
C GLY A 294 -12.33 6.59 -11.02
N ILE A 295 -12.93 7.68 -10.55
CA ILE A 295 -13.41 7.84 -9.18
C ILE A 295 -14.89 8.22 -9.26
N THR A 296 -15.76 7.39 -8.71
CA THR A 296 -17.21 7.62 -8.76
C THR A 296 -17.85 7.39 -7.40
N GLY A 297 -18.72 8.28 -6.94
CA GLY A 297 -19.47 8.07 -5.69
C GLY A 297 -18.55 7.97 -4.46
N THR A 298 -17.33 8.48 -4.50
CA THR A 298 -16.31 8.23 -3.49
C THR A 298 -16.16 9.45 -2.57
N VAL A 299 -15.94 9.22 -1.28
CA VAL A 299 -15.75 10.27 -0.29
C VAL A 299 -14.33 10.23 0.25
N PHE A 300 -13.63 11.36 0.17
CA PHE A 300 -12.36 11.58 0.81
C PHE A 300 -12.55 12.59 1.93
N VAL A 301 -12.29 12.19 3.18
CA VAL A 301 -12.48 13.05 4.34
C VAL A 301 -11.28 13.04 5.28
N SER A 302 -10.83 14.23 5.68
CA SER A 302 -9.77 14.39 6.68
C SER A 302 -8.45 13.69 6.33
N ASN A 303 -8.17 13.47 5.05
CA ASN A 303 -6.90 12.90 4.63
C ASN A 303 -5.82 13.99 4.60
N THR A 304 -4.60 13.64 4.98
CA THR A 304 -3.50 14.61 5.15
C THR A 304 -2.25 14.18 4.39
N ALA A 305 -1.64 15.12 3.67
CA ALA A 305 -0.32 14.97 3.07
C ALA A 305 0.57 16.13 3.54
N GLU A 306 1.79 15.86 4.02
CA GLU A 306 2.67 16.94 4.49
C GLU A 306 3.16 17.85 3.36
N VAL A 307 3.28 17.33 2.13
CA VAL A 307 3.66 18.13 0.96
C VAL A 307 2.41 18.54 0.18
N ALA A 308 1.79 17.64 -0.57
CA ALA A 308 0.66 18.03 -1.41
C ALA A 308 -0.36 16.93 -1.70
N GLY A 309 -1.58 17.32 -2.06
CA GLY A 309 -2.65 16.38 -2.40
C GLY A 309 -3.18 15.68 -1.15
N GLY A 310 -3.76 16.44 -0.21
CA GLY A 310 -4.26 15.90 1.05
C GLY A 310 -5.22 14.72 0.84
N ALA A 311 -6.15 14.85 -0.10
CA ALA A 311 -6.99 13.74 -0.54
C ALA A 311 -6.36 12.98 -1.71
N VAL A 312 -6.10 13.67 -2.82
CA VAL A 312 -5.61 13.05 -4.07
C VAL A 312 -4.38 13.80 -4.61
N ALA A 313 -3.35 13.06 -5.02
CA ALA A 313 -2.23 13.58 -5.80
C ALA A 313 -2.11 12.85 -7.15
N LEU A 314 -2.04 13.60 -8.24
CA LEU A 314 -1.88 13.10 -9.61
C LEU A 314 -0.54 13.57 -10.17
N ILE A 315 0.34 12.63 -10.50
CA ILE A 315 1.73 12.94 -10.81
C ILE A 315 2.13 12.21 -12.09
N PRO A 316 2.47 12.96 -13.14
CA PRO A 316 1.61 13.05 -14.32
C PRO A 316 0.61 11.89 -14.49
N ALA A 317 -0.70 12.13 -14.29
CA ALA A 317 -1.75 11.12 -14.42
C ALA A 317 -3.08 11.74 -14.86
N SER A 318 -3.95 10.95 -15.52
CA SER A 318 -5.30 11.38 -15.89
C SER A 318 -6.33 10.92 -14.86
N VAL A 319 -7.37 11.72 -14.64
CA VAL A 319 -8.44 11.38 -13.71
C VAL A 319 -9.83 11.71 -14.27
N THR A 320 -10.80 10.87 -13.97
CA THR A 320 -12.22 11.23 -14.02
C THR A 320 -12.80 11.09 -12.62
N VAL A 321 -13.35 12.18 -12.08
CA VAL A 321 -14.04 12.20 -10.79
C VAL A 321 -15.50 12.56 -11.03
N ASP A 322 -16.41 11.68 -10.63
CA ASP A 322 -17.84 11.86 -10.78
C ASP A 322 -18.57 11.63 -9.44
N ASN A 323 -19.55 12.48 -9.13
CA ASN A 323 -20.44 12.34 -7.98
C ASN A 323 -19.70 12.02 -6.67
N SER A 324 -18.56 12.67 -6.43
CA SER A 324 -17.66 12.37 -5.31
C SER A 324 -17.51 13.60 -4.40
N SER A 325 -16.98 13.41 -3.20
CA SER A 325 -16.81 14.51 -2.25
C SER A 325 -15.42 14.52 -1.63
N MET A 326 -14.84 15.72 -1.54
CA MET A 326 -13.61 16.02 -0.80
C MET A 326 -13.97 16.91 0.38
N GLN A 327 -13.65 16.49 1.62
CA GLN A 327 -14.01 17.22 2.83
C GLN A 327 -12.84 17.27 3.83
N HIS A 328 -12.48 18.44 4.33
CA HIS A 328 -11.51 18.59 5.42
C HIS A 328 -10.11 17.97 5.15
N ASN A 329 -9.73 17.79 3.88
CA ASN A 329 -8.43 17.24 3.52
C ASN A 329 -7.35 18.32 3.54
N ALA A 330 -6.12 17.94 3.89
CA ALA A 330 -5.05 18.88 4.15
C ALA A 330 -3.76 18.53 3.39
N GLY A 331 -3.31 19.44 2.53
CA GLY A 331 -1.99 19.42 1.92
C GLY A 331 -1.13 20.49 2.59
N GLY A 332 0.02 20.12 3.15
CA GLY A 332 0.85 21.04 3.94
C GLY A 332 1.40 22.22 3.14
N GLN A 333 1.66 22.02 1.84
CA GLN A 333 2.08 23.08 0.91
C GLN A 333 0.94 23.46 -0.05
N CYS A 334 0.30 22.48 -0.71
CA CYS A 334 -0.79 22.75 -1.65
C CYS A 334 -1.75 21.58 -1.87
N GLY A 335 -2.96 21.89 -2.36
CA GLY A 335 -3.93 20.90 -2.83
C GLY A 335 -4.49 20.05 -1.72
N GLY A 336 -5.21 20.64 -0.75
CA GLY A 336 -5.88 19.87 0.29
C GLY A 336 -6.78 18.77 -0.27
N GLY A 337 -7.64 19.12 -1.23
CA GLY A 337 -8.47 18.12 -1.91
C GLY A 337 -7.71 17.38 -3.03
N LEU A 338 -7.13 18.12 -3.98
CA LEU A 338 -6.48 17.55 -5.16
C LEU A 338 -5.24 18.37 -5.52
N PHE A 339 -4.16 17.65 -5.84
CA PHE A 339 -2.92 18.20 -6.37
C PHE A 339 -2.55 17.51 -7.68
N MET A 340 -2.04 18.27 -8.65
CA MET A 340 -1.66 17.77 -9.98
C MET A 340 -0.39 18.47 -10.49
N THR A 341 0.57 17.72 -11.05
CA THR A 341 1.88 18.27 -11.48
C THR A 341 1.97 18.53 -12.98
N ALA A 342 1.13 17.91 -13.81
CA ALA A 342 1.06 18.17 -15.24
C ALA A 342 -0.36 17.88 -15.77
N LEU A 343 -0.82 18.70 -16.72
CA LEU A 343 -2.15 18.57 -17.33
C LEU A 343 -2.21 17.37 -18.27
N PHE A 344 -2.63 16.23 -17.72
CA PHE A 344 -3.28 15.17 -18.48
C PHE A 344 -4.80 15.29 -18.28
N GLU A 345 -5.59 14.64 -19.13
CA GLU A 345 -7.05 14.77 -19.13
C GLU A 345 -7.64 14.62 -17.72
N THR A 346 -8.28 15.69 -17.25
CA THR A 346 -8.93 15.75 -15.94
C THR A 346 -10.39 16.13 -16.14
N THR A 347 -11.30 15.25 -15.74
CA THR A 347 -12.75 15.46 -15.84
C THR A 347 -13.36 15.44 -14.44
N LEU A 348 -13.95 16.54 -14.01
CA LEU A 348 -14.65 16.64 -12.72
C LEU A 348 -16.14 16.90 -12.96
N VAL A 349 -16.99 15.96 -12.55
CA VAL A 349 -18.45 15.99 -12.75
C VAL A 349 -19.12 15.85 -11.40
N SER A 350 -20.11 16.70 -11.10
CA SER A 350 -20.96 16.60 -9.90
C SER A 350 -20.19 16.39 -8.58
N THR A 351 -18.99 16.97 -8.44
CA THR A 351 -18.08 16.74 -7.31
C THR A 351 -18.09 17.91 -6.34
N SER A 352 -18.24 17.66 -5.04
CA SER A 352 -18.29 18.69 -3.98
C SER A 352 -17.00 18.78 -3.18
N TRP A 353 -16.62 19.99 -2.78
CA TRP A 353 -15.38 20.30 -2.05
C TRP A 353 -15.70 21.18 -0.85
N GLN A 354 -15.28 20.78 0.35
CA GLN A 354 -15.62 21.50 1.58
C GLN A 354 -14.43 21.52 2.54
N ALA A 355 -14.02 22.73 2.94
CA ALA A 355 -13.06 22.94 4.02
C ALA A 355 -11.71 22.21 3.87
N ASP A 356 -11.27 21.97 2.63
CA ASP A 356 -9.93 21.48 2.34
C ASP A 356 -8.90 22.63 2.44
N SER A 357 -7.72 22.38 3.04
CA SER A 357 -6.69 23.42 3.22
C SER A 357 -5.85 23.66 1.95
N SER A 358 -5.14 24.80 1.88
CA SER A 358 -4.18 25.19 0.83
C SER A 358 -4.73 25.16 -0.62
N PHE A 359 -5.09 26.36 -1.11
CA PHE A 359 -5.69 26.60 -2.42
C PHE A 359 -4.73 26.29 -3.58
N ASN A 360 -5.02 25.23 -4.34
CA ASN A 360 -4.69 25.11 -5.77
C ASN A 360 -5.64 24.09 -6.43
N ASN A 361 -6.96 24.26 -6.23
CA ASN A 361 -7.94 23.43 -6.92
C ASN A 361 -8.17 24.03 -8.32
N VAL A 362 -7.46 23.46 -9.30
CA VAL A 362 -7.69 23.61 -10.75
C VAL A 362 -7.35 25.02 -11.28
N GLN A 363 -6.18 25.19 -11.90
CA GLN A 363 -6.05 26.21 -12.94
C GLN A 363 -6.94 25.77 -14.09
N GLN A 364 -8.06 26.47 -14.27
CA GLN A 364 -8.97 26.33 -15.42
C GLN A 364 -8.33 26.81 -16.71
#